data_AF-A0A2W7A358-F1
#
_entry.id   AF-A0A2W7A358-F1
#
_cell.length_a   1.000
_cell.length_b   1.000
_cell.length_c   1.000
_cell.angle_alpha   90.00
_cell.angle_beta   90.00
_cell.angle_gamma   90.00
#
_symmetry.space_group_name_H-M   'P 1'
#
loop_
_entity.id
_entity.type
_entity.pdbx_description
1 polymer ?
#
loop_
_entity_poly.entity_id
_entity_poly.type
_entity_poly.pdbx_seq_one_letter_code
_entity_poly.pdbx_strand_id
1 'polypeptide(L)'
;MIHHEITPPKFHDPRPSADTATLGPDEWAILATLCDDDPMYLELVAKLLDTERKYQTLSRRTGIYKALQTCFGTSALAKAPNLQRAETIRDLKIAEENGDVEAFQTAWAALKFGQAPQKNQYDE
;
A
#
# COMPACT_ATOMS: atom_id res chain seq x y z
N MET A 1 -17.68 56.05 -2.43
CA MET A 1 -16.59 55.26 -3.03
C MET A 1 -16.62 53.90 -2.37
N ILE A 2 -16.96 52.85 -3.12
CA ILE A 2 -16.87 51.46 -2.62
C ILE A 2 -15.61 50.88 -3.27
N HIS A 3 -14.61 50.57 -2.47
CA HIS A 3 -13.44 49.84 -2.94
C HIS A 3 -13.79 48.35 -2.96
N HIS A 4 -13.76 47.74 -4.15
CA HIS A 4 -13.84 46.29 -4.29
C HIS A 4 -12.41 45.76 -4.34
N GLU A 5 -11.96 45.13 -3.25
CA GLU A 5 -10.71 44.37 -3.25
C GLU A 5 -10.91 43.11 -4.08
N ILE A 6 -10.45 43.14 -5.33
CA ILE A 6 -10.33 41.94 -6.16
C ILE A 6 -9.11 41.20 -5.64
N THR A 7 -9.34 40.15 -4.84
CA THR A 7 -8.27 39.21 -4.48
C THR A 7 -7.76 38.58 -5.78
N PRO A 8 -6.49 38.78 -6.18
CA PRO A 8 -5.99 38.15 -7.39
C PRO A 8 -6.02 36.62 -7.23
N PRO A 9 -6.35 35.87 -8.30
CA PRO A 9 -6.24 34.42 -8.27
C PRO A 9 -4.81 34.03 -7.89
N LYS A 10 -4.68 32.98 -7.07
CA LYS A 10 -3.37 32.48 -6.62
C LYS A 10 -2.47 32.26 -7.85
N PHE A 11 -1.31 32.90 -7.85
CA PHE A 11 -0.33 32.76 -8.91
C PHE A 11 0.10 31.29 -9.04
N HIS A 12 -0.08 30.71 -10.23
CA HIS A 12 0.39 29.37 -10.56
C HIS A 12 1.71 29.52 -11.33
N ASP A 13 2.81 29.03 -10.75
CA ASP A 13 4.11 29.07 -11.42
C ASP A 13 4.10 28.05 -12.58
N PRO A 14 4.32 28.48 -13.84
CA PRO A 14 4.28 27.59 -15.00
C PRO A 14 5.51 26.67 -15.10
N ARG A 15 6.50 26.83 -14.22
CA ARG A 15 7.67 25.94 -14.19
C ARG A 15 7.25 24.62 -13.54
N PRO A 16 7.36 23.47 -14.22
CA PRO A 16 7.00 22.16 -13.67
C PRO A 16 7.84 21.76 -12.44
N SER A 17 8.92 22.50 -12.15
CA SER A 17 9.81 22.29 -11.00
C SER A 17 9.47 23.16 -9.78
N ALA A 18 8.52 24.09 -9.89
CA ALA A 18 8.18 25.04 -8.84
C ALA A 18 7.05 24.55 -7.92
N ASP A 19 6.21 23.63 -8.42
CA ASP A 19 5.25 22.92 -7.59
C ASP A 19 5.98 21.83 -6.78
N THR A 20 5.89 21.96 -5.47
CA THR A 20 6.39 20.94 -4.52
C THR A 20 5.51 19.68 -4.51
N ALA A 21 4.33 19.73 -5.15
CA ALA A 21 3.42 18.63 -5.29
C ALA A 21 4.10 17.42 -5.95
N THR A 22 3.90 16.25 -5.38
CA THR A 22 4.53 14.99 -5.79
C THR A 22 4.01 14.51 -7.14
N LEU A 23 2.73 14.76 -7.38
CA LEU A 23 1.98 14.43 -8.58
C LEU A 23 0.89 15.50 -8.72
N GLY A 24 0.58 15.90 -9.95
CA GLY A 24 -0.58 16.71 -10.30
C GLY A 24 -1.90 15.94 -10.13
N PRO A 25 -3.05 16.64 -10.22
CA PRO A 25 -4.36 16.02 -10.03
C PRO A 25 -4.65 14.88 -11.02
N ASP A 26 -4.24 15.04 -12.29
CA ASP A 26 -4.42 14.01 -13.33
C ASP A 26 -3.58 12.76 -13.05
N GLU A 27 -2.34 12.96 -12.58
CA GLU A 27 -1.44 11.86 -12.23
C GLU A 27 -1.95 11.09 -11.00
N TRP A 28 -2.52 11.78 -10.01
CA TRP A 28 -3.19 11.15 -8.88
C TRP A 28 -4.43 10.35 -9.30
N ALA A 29 -5.21 10.84 -10.26
CA ALA A 29 -6.38 10.13 -10.77
C ALA A 29 -5.98 8.83 -11.49
N ILE A 30 -4.91 8.86 -12.28
CA ILE A 30 -4.35 7.66 -12.92
C ILE A 30 -3.86 6.68 -11.85
N LEU A 31 -3.15 7.16 -10.83
CA LEU A 31 -2.63 6.32 -9.76
C LEU A 31 -3.76 5.63 -8.97
N ALA A 32 -4.85 6.34 -8.69
CA ALA A 32 -6.04 5.78 -8.06
C ALA A 32 -6.68 4.69 -8.92
N THR A 33 -6.78 4.92 -10.23
CA THR A 33 -7.30 3.94 -11.19
C THR A 33 -6.45 2.67 -11.23
N LEU A 34 -5.12 2.81 -11.21
CA LEU A 34 -4.18 1.68 -11.14
C LEU A 34 -4.23 0.91 -9.82
N CYS A 35 -4.76 1.56 -8.77
CA CYS A 35 -4.97 0.95 -7.47
C CYS A 35 -6.38 0.34 -7.33
N ASP A 36 -7.13 0.19 -8.42
CA ASP A 36 -8.52 -0.29 -8.43
C ASP A 36 -9.45 0.50 -7.48
N ASP A 37 -9.18 1.81 -7.33
CA ASP A 37 -9.84 2.69 -6.37
C ASP A 37 -9.79 2.18 -4.91
N ASP A 38 -8.88 1.26 -4.56
CA ASP A 38 -8.64 0.82 -3.20
C ASP A 38 -7.89 1.93 -2.43
N PRO A 39 -8.55 2.62 -1.48
CA PRO A 39 -7.95 3.75 -0.79
C PRO A 39 -6.74 3.35 0.05
N MET A 40 -6.68 2.10 0.51
CA MET A 40 -5.63 1.59 1.36
C MET A 40 -4.39 1.21 0.55
N TYR A 41 -4.61 0.67 -0.66
CA TYR A 41 -3.53 0.42 -1.61
C TYR A 41 -2.96 1.72 -2.17
N LEU A 42 -3.83 2.68 -2.49
CA LEU A 42 -3.42 4.02 -2.88
C LEU A 42 -2.58 4.71 -1.79
N GLU A 43 -2.98 4.61 -0.51
CA GLU A 43 -2.22 5.14 0.63
C GLU A 43 -0.80 4.53 0.70
N LEU A 44 -0.68 3.22 0.53
CA LEU A 44 0.62 2.54 0.54
C LEU A 44 1.49 3.01 -0.63
N VAL A 45 0.96 3.02 -1.85
CA VAL A 45 1.70 3.41 -3.05
C VAL A 45 2.12 4.89 -2.96
N ALA A 46 1.25 5.76 -2.45
CA ALA A 46 1.57 7.16 -2.16
C ALA A 46 2.75 7.28 -1.20
N LYS A 47 2.75 6.53 -0.08
CA LYS A 47 3.84 6.54 0.91
C LYS A 47 5.16 6.01 0.34
N LEU A 48 5.11 5.00 -0.52
CA LEU A 48 6.29 4.44 -1.17
C LEU A 48 6.92 5.45 -2.15
N LEU A 49 6.10 6.10 -2.97
CA LEU A 49 6.53 7.16 -3.89
C LEU A 49 7.16 8.34 -3.13
N ASP A 50 6.52 8.79 -2.06
CA ASP A 50 7.04 9.89 -1.23
C ASP A 50 8.39 9.52 -0.60
N THR A 51 8.53 8.28 -0.14
CA THR A 51 9.79 7.77 0.42
C THR A 51 10.89 7.67 -0.64
N GLU A 52 10.58 7.16 -1.83
CA GLU A 52 11.54 7.07 -2.94
C GLU A 52 12.07 8.45 -3.33
N ARG A 53 11.15 9.42 -3.51
CA ARG A 53 11.46 10.82 -3.84
C ARG A 53 12.30 11.50 -2.76
N LYS A 54 11.96 11.28 -1.48
CA LYS A 54 12.72 11.80 -0.34
C LYS A 54 14.17 11.33 -0.38
N TYR A 55 14.42 10.08 -0.78
CA TYR A 55 15.78 9.56 -0.92
C TYR A 55 16.44 9.94 -2.25
N GLN A 56 15.67 10.24 -3.29
CA GLN A 56 16.17 10.73 -4.58
C GLN A 56 16.85 12.10 -4.45
N THR A 57 16.37 12.96 -3.55
CA THR A 57 16.97 14.29 -3.30
C THR A 57 18.20 14.25 -2.40
N LEU A 58 18.49 13.10 -1.77
CA LEU A 58 19.67 12.95 -0.91
C LEU A 58 20.92 12.62 -1.74
N SER A 59 22.05 13.24 -1.36
CA SER A 59 23.36 12.94 -1.97
C SER A 59 23.77 11.46 -1.85
N ARG A 60 23.22 10.73 -0.87
CA ARG A 60 23.41 9.28 -0.69
C ARG A 60 22.08 8.62 -0.37
N ARG A 61 21.72 7.58 -1.14
CA ARG A 61 20.48 6.79 -0.97
C ARG A 61 20.58 5.68 0.08
N THR A 62 21.59 5.73 0.95
CA THR A 62 21.83 4.71 1.98
C THR A 62 20.66 4.66 2.97
N GLY A 63 20.11 3.47 3.20
CA GLY A 63 18.99 3.25 4.12
C GLY A 63 17.60 3.32 3.48
N ILE A 64 17.50 3.55 2.16
CA ILE A 64 16.21 3.57 1.44
C ILE A 64 15.40 2.28 1.62
N TYR A 65 16.05 1.11 1.54
CA TYR A 65 15.37 -0.17 1.72
C TYR A 65 14.74 -0.31 3.11
N LYS A 66 15.43 0.15 4.16
CA LYS A 66 14.90 0.14 5.52
C LYS A 66 13.72 1.08 5.67
N ALA A 67 13.77 2.26 5.05
CA ALA A 67 12.66 3.20 5.04
C ALA A 67 11.44 2.63 4.30
N LEU A 68 11.64 2.08 3.10
CA LEU A 68 10.57 1.42 2.33
C LEU A 68 9.93 0.29 3.13
N GLN A 69 10.73 -0.57 3.77
CA GLN A 69 10.21 -1.65 4.63
C GLN A 69 9.39 -1.12 5.82
N THR A 70 9.80 0.01 6.41
CA THR A 70 9.06 0.66 7.49
C THR A 70 7.71 1.20 7.00
N CYS A 71 7.64 1.73 5.77
CA CYS A 71 6.39 2.17 5.15
C CYS A 71 5.39 1.02 5.01
N PHE A 72 5.85 -0.16 4.59
CA PHE A 72 5.01 -1.35 4.55
C PHE A 72 4.44 -1.68 5.94
N GLY A 73 5.28 -1.79 6.98
CA GLY A 73 4.83 -2.16 8.32
C GLY A 73 3.92 -1.12 9.01
N THR A 74 3.98 0.15 8.59
CA THR A 74 3.14 1.23 9.13
C THR A 74 1.88 1.49 8.31
N SER A 75 1.80 0.96 7.09
CA SER A 75 0.64 1.11 6.21
C SER A 75 -0.61 0.46 6.79
N ALA A 76 -1.77 1.01 6.46
CA ALA A 76 -3.05 0.38 6.77
C ALA A 76 -3.22 -0.95 6.02
N LEU A 77 -2.60 -1.09 4.83
CA LEU A 77 -2.64 -2.32 4.04
C LEU A 77 -2.03 -3.54 4.75
N ALA A 78 -0.88 -3.35 5.42
CA ALA A 78 -0.26 -4.42 6.22
C ALA A 78 -1.09 -4.81 7.45
N LYS A 79 -2.01 -3.95 7.88
CA LYS A 79 -2.88 -4.16 9.05
C LYS A 79 -4.27 -4.66 8.67
N ALA A 80 -4.54 -4.81 7.37
CA ALA A 80 -5.87 -5.13 6.88
C ALA A 80 -6.11 -6.64 6.72
N PRO A 81 -7.35 -7.09 6.93
CA PRO A 81 -7.74 -8.49 6.77
C PRO A 81 -7.58 -9.02 5.33
N ASN A 82 -7.44 -8.13 4.35
CA ASN A 82 -7.34 -8.47 2.94
C ASN A 82 -5.95 -9.01 2.56
N LEU A 83 -4.88 -8.57 3.25
CA LEU A 83 -3.52 -9.09 3.03
C LEU A 83 -3.42 -10.53 3.53
N GLN A 84 -3.99 -10.82 4.70
CA GLN A 84 -4.11 -12.19 5.21
C GLN A 84 -4.82 -13.09 4.19
N ARG A 85 -5.87 -12.59 3.53
CA ARG A 85 -6.58 -13.33 2.49
C ARG A 85 -5.70 -13.62 1.27
N ALA A 86 -4.91 -12.66 0.79
CA ALA A 86 -3.99 -12.85 -0.33
C ALA A 86 -2.85 -13.82 0.01
N GLU A 87 -2.30 -13.73 1.22
CA GLU A 87 -1.30 -14.68 1.74
C GLU A 87 -1.88 -16.09 1.84
N THR A 88 -3.09 -16.24 2.38
CA THR A 88 -3.77 -17.53 2.49
C THR A 88 -4.04 -18.17 1.11
N ILE A 89 -4.39 -17.36 0.09
CA ILE A 89 -4.57 -17.83 -1.29
C ILE A 89 -3.24 -18.28 -1.90
N ARG A 90 -2.14 -17.57 -1.61
CA ARG A 90 -0.80 -17.95 -2.05
C ARG A 90 -0.37 -19.27 -1.41
N ASP A 91 -0.57 -19.42 -0.10
CA ASP A 91 -0.23 -20.62 0.65
C ASP A 91 -1.01 -21.84 0.17
N LEU A 92 -2.30 -21.67 -0.16
CA LEU A 92 -3.11 -22.71 -0.82
C LEU A 92 -2.49 -23.21 -2.12
N LYS A 93 -2.02 -22.28 -2.96
CA LYS A 93 -1.44 -22.59 -4.27
C LYS A 93 -0.10 -23.30 -4.15
N ILE A 94 0.72 -22.87 -3.18
CA ILE A 94 1.99 -23.53 -2.84
C ILE A 94 1.74 -24.93 -2.27
N ALA A 95 0.73 -25.12 -1.43
CA ALA A 95 0.38 -26.42 -0.87
C ALA A 95 -0.15 -27.39 -1.94
N GLU A 96 -0.95 -26.90 -2.89
CA GLU A 96 -1.40 -27.66 -4.06
C GLU A 96 -0.23 -28.13 -4.92
N GLU A 97 0.72 -27.24 -5.24
CA GLU A 97 1.92 -27.58 -6.04
C GLU A 97 2.83 -28.60 -5.34
N ASN A 98 2.95 -28.53 -4.02
CA ASN A 98 3.78 -29.43 -3.22
C ASN A 98 3.07 -30.73 -2.81
N GLY A 99 1.76 -30.86 -3.07
CA GLY A 99 0.95 -31.99 -2.61
C GLY A 99 0.78 -32.08 -1.09
N ASP A 100 0.97 -30.97 -0.37
CA ASP A 100 0.86 -30.93 1.09
C ASP A 100 -0.61 -30.71 1.51
N VAL A 101 -1.26 -31.83 1.84
CA VAL A 101 -2.69 -31.88 2.19
C VAL A 101 -2.98 -31.17 3.51
N GLU A 102 -2.06 -31.22 4.49
CA GLU A 102 -2.26 -30.58 5.80
C GLU A 102 -2.18 -29.05 5.69
N ALA A 103 -1.17 -28.55 4.96
CA ALA A 103 -1.04 -27.13 4.68
C ALA A 103 -2.25 -26.59 3.89
N PHE A 104 -2.74 -27.37 2.92
CA PHE A 104 -3.93 -27.01 2.13
C PHE A 104 -5.19 -26.90 3.00
N GLN A 105 -5.48 -27.87 3.86
CA GLN A 105 -6.65 -27.84 4.74
C GLN A 105 -6.59 -26.67 5.72
N THR A 106 -5.41 -26.40 6.26
CA THR A 106 -5.16 -25.30 7.20
C THR A 106 -5.42 -23.95 6.55
N ALA A 107 -4.86 -23.72 5.35
CA ALA A 107 -5.06 -22.48 4.60
C ALA A 107 -6.51 -22.34 4.10
N TRP A 108 -7.16 -23.44 3.69
CA TRP A 108 -8.56 -23.43 3.26
C TRP A 108 -9.51 -23.06 4.40
N ALA A 109 -9.28 -23.60 5.60
CA ALA A 109 -10.05 -23.27 6.79
C ALA A 109 -9.90 -21.79 7.18
N ALA A 110 -8.66 -21.26 7.14
CA ALA A 110 -8.40 -19.84 7.36
C ALA A 110 -9.13 -18.95 6.35
N LEU A 111 -9.16 -19.35 5.06
CA LEU A 111 -9.85 -18.61 3.99
C LEU A 111 -11.38 -18.61 4.14
N LYS A 112 -11.96 -19.74 4.56
CA LYS A 112 -13.42 -19.93 4.64
C LYS A 112 -14.02 -19.42 5.94
N PHE A 113 -13.31 -19.58 7.04
CA PHE A 113 -13.85 -19.37 8.39
C PHE A 113 -13.13 -18.27 9.17
N GLY A 114 -12.07 -17.67 8.62
CA GLY A 114 -11.33 -16.58 9.26
C GLY A 114 -10.57 -16.98 10.54
N GLN A 115 -10.39 -18.28 10.77
CA GLN A 115 -9.66 -18.83 11.91
C GLN A 115 -8.73 -19.95 11.43
N ALA A 116 -7.47 -19.92 11.87
CA ALA A 116 -6.59 -21.07 11.75
C ALA A 116 -7.17 -22.23 12.58
N PRO A 117 -7.14 -23.48 12.08
CA PRO A 117 -7.60 -24.63 12.84
C PRO A 117 -6.82 -24.70 14.16
N GLN A 118 -7.53 -24.68 15.27
CA GLN A 118 -6.93 -24.97 16.56
C GLN A 118 -6.46 -26.42 16.51
N LYS A 119 -5.14 -26.63 16.67
CA LYS A 119 -4.61 -27.96 16.95
C LYS A 119 -5.22 -28.40 18.28
N ASN A 120 -6.25 -29.25 18.22
CA ASN A 120 -6.75 -29.93 19.40
C ASN A 120 -5.62 -30.82 19.91
N GLN A 121 -5.04 -30.39 21.02
CA GLN A 121 -4.05 -31.13 21.76
C GLN A 121 -4.76 -32.21 22.59
N TYR A 122 -5.35 -33.19 21.91
CA TYR A 122 -5.87 -34.42 22.50
C TYR A 122 -5.76 -35.54 21.46
N ASP A 123 -4.57 -36.12 21.36
CA ASP A 123 -4.38 -37.52 20.97
C ASP A 123 -3.19 -38.04 21.80
N GLU A 124 -3.52 -39.00 22.67
CA GLU A 124 -2.77 -39.88 23.59
C GLU A 124 -1.30 -39.62 23.94
#